data_AF-A0A4S0S040-F1
#
_entry.id   AF-A0A4S0S040-F1
#
_cell.length_a   1.000
_cell.length_b   1.000
_cell.length_c   1.000
_cell.angle_alpha   90.00
_cell.angle_beta   90.00
_cell.angle_gamma   90.00
#
_symmetry.space_group_name_H-M   'P 1'
#
loop_
_entity.id
_entity.type
_entity.pdbx_description
1 polymer ?
#
loop_
_entity_poly.entity_id
_entity_poly.type
_entity_poly.pdbx_seq_one_letter_code
_entity_poly.pdbx_strand_id
1 'polypeptide(L)'
;MKIVILGKGNMGTPLALLAQAAEHQVQSFDSKTNPVAALQSADVVILATKYEQALALREDRAVVAALSGKVVVDITNPLATDYMSLTVGHTSSAAEEIALRLPGAHVVKAFNTVFAALLAQRAAGNRVEVPVFIASDHEAAAQTVAGLAGAMGFTTIFSGPLSNARYLEPMAELMIQLGYGLGHGDRIGFVMRDEGRATAAAA
;
A
#
# COMPACT_ATOMS: atom_id res chain seq x y z
N MET A 1 -0.72 15.61 7.38
CA MET A 1 -1.52 14.59 8.10
C MET A 1 -0.65 13.88 9.11
N LYS A 2 -1.26 13.17 10.07
CA LYS A 2 -0.62 12.21 10.98
C LYS A 2 -0.69 10.82 10.35
N ILE A 3 0.47 10.26 10.05
CA ILE A 3 0.62 8.95 9.40
C ILE A 3 1.28 8.00 10.36
N VAL A 4 0.63 6.87 10.60
CA VAL A 4 1.21 5.76 11.35
C VAL A 4 1.61 4.66 10.36
N ILE A 5 2.83 4.14 10.49
CA ILE A 5 3.31 3.03 9.67
C ILE A 5 3.60 1.86 10.60
N LEU A 6 2.88 0.75 10.40
CA LEU A 6 3.14 -0.50 11.10
C LEU A 6 4.16 -1.29 10.27
N GLY A 7 5.39 -1.40 10.75
CA GLY A 7 6.51 -2.04 10.07
C GLY A 7 7.62 -1.05 9.68
N LYS A 8 8.86 -1.40 10.06
CA LYS A 8 10.09 -0.63 9.76
C LYS A 8 11.01 -1.34 8.76
N GLY A 9 10.45 -2.27 7.97
CA GLY A 9 11.21 -3.04 6.99
C GLY A 9 11.54 -2.23 5.73
N ASN A 10 11.92 -2.97 4.68
CA ASN A 10 12.33 -2.41 3.39
C ASN A 10 11.25 -1.57 2.70
N MET A 11 9.96 -1.82 2.97
CA MET A 11 8.86 -0.99 2.48
C MET A 11 8.56 0.19 3.41
N GLY A 12 8.44 -0.08 4.73
CA GLY A 12 8.00 0.92 5.70
C GLY A 12 8.99 2.08 5.90
N THR A 13 10.30 1.80 5.88
CA THR A 13 11.33 2.85 6.04
C THR A 13 11.32 3.89 4.93
N PRO A 14 11.40 3.53 3.63
CA PRO A 14 11.33 4.55 2.57
C PRO A 14 9.97 5.24 2.50
N LEU A 15 8.85 4.55 2.80
CA LEU A 15 7.53 5.21 2.90
C LEU A 15 7.50 6.27 4.01
N ALA A 16 8.14 5.99 5.15
CA ALA A 16 8.26 6.97 6.24
C ALA A 16 9.03 8.21 5.79
N LEU A 17 10.18 8.01 5.12
CA LEU A 17 11.01 9.10 4.60
C LEU A 17 10.26 9.94 3.55
N LEU A 18 9.54 9.28 2.64
CA LEU A 18 8.74 9.94 1.61
C LEU A 18 7.58 10.75 2.21
N ALA A 19 6.87 10.19 3.20
CA ALA A 19 5.82 10.92 3.91
C ALA A 19 6.37 12.12 4.70
N GLN A 20 7.53 11.98 5.34
CA GLN A 20 8.19 13.09 6.04
C GLN A 20 8.64 14.19 5.09
N ALA A 21 9.22 13.83 3.94
CA ALA A 21 9.60 14.78 2.89
C ALA A 21 8.39 15.51 2.30
N ALA A 22 7.22 14.87 2.30
CA ALA A 22 5.93 15.47 1.98
C ALA A 22 5.29 16.26 3.15
N GLU A 23 6.08 16.63 4.16
CA GLU A 23 5.68 17.46 5.32
C GLU A 23 4.55 16.84 6.17
N HIS A 24 4.46 15.51 6.22
CA HIS A 24 3.56 14.80 7.13
C HIS A 24 4.23 14.41 8.44
N GLN A 25 3.44 14.33 9.52
CA GLN A 25 3.90 13.83 10.81
C GLN A 25 3.86 12.31 10.77
N VAL A 26 5.01 11.65 10.89
CA VAL A 26 5.13 10.20 10.73
C VAL A 26 5.60 9.54 12.01
N GLN A 27 4.91 8.46 12.41
CA GLN A 27 5.37 7.55 13.44
C GLN A 27 5.40 6.12 12.89
N SER A 28 6.52 5.43 13.06
CA SER A 28 6.67 4.04 12.64
C SER A 28 6.84 3.12 13.84
N PHE A 29 6.17 1.97 13.82
CA PHE A 29 6.17 0.98 14.90
C PHE A 29 6.67 -0.37 14.39
N ASP A 30 7.41 -1.09 15.22
CA ASP A 30 7.71 -2.50 14.98
C ASP A 30 6.65 -3.39 15.67
N SER A 31 6.76 -4.71 15.51
CA SER A 31 5.82 -5.66 16.10
C SER A 31 5.94 -5.81 17.63
N LYS A 32 6.90 -5.14 18.28
CA LYS A 32 7.13 -5.24 19.74
C LYS A 32 6.53 -4.06 20.50
N THR A 33 6.14 -3.01 19.79
CA THR A 33 5.65 -1.76 20.38
C THR A 33 4.14 -1.66 20.20
N ASN A 34 3.40 -1.35 21.27
CA ASN A 34 1.95 -1.14 21.18
C ASN A 34 1.67 0.21 20.47
N PRO A 35 0.99 0.21 19.30
CA PRO A 35 0.76 1.43 18.53
C PRO A 35 -0.57 2.14 18.85
N VAL A 36 -1.40 1.63 19.78
CA VAL A 36 -2.81 2.05 19.95
C VAL A 36 -2.98 3.56 20.11
N ALA A 37 -2.18 4.21 20.96
CA ALA A 37 -2.28 5.66 21.18
C ALA A 37 -1.99 6.46 19.90
N ALA A 38 -1.04 6.00 19.09
CA ALA A 38 -0.72 6.62 17.81
C ALA A 38 -1.85 6.41 16.80
N LEU A 39 -2.38 5.18 16.71
CA LEU A 39 -3.49 4.83 15.82
C LEU A 39 -4.74 5.68 16.05
N GLN A 40 -5.09 5.95 17.31
CA GLN A 40 -6.26 6.79 17.65
C GLN A 40 -6.15 8.20 17.05
N SER A 41 -4.94 8.76 17.04
CA SER A 41 -4.68 10.11 16.52
C SER A 41 -4.30 10.15 15.04
N ALA A 42 -4.19 9.00 14.37
CA ALA A 42 -3.78 8.92 12.97
C ALA A 42 -4.92 9.36 12.03
N ASP A 43 -4.52 9.97 10.92
CA ASP A 43 -5.38 10.21 9.76
C ASP A 43 -5.30 9.01 8.81
N VAL A 44 -4.08 8.48 8.61
CA VAL A 44 -3.77 7.34 7.74
C VAL A 44 -2.89 6.34 8.47
N VAL A 45 -3.19 5.05 8.32
CA VAL A 45 -2.38 3.95 8.85
C VAL A 45 -1.91 3.07 7.69
N ILE A 46 -0.60 2.91 7.52
CA ILE A 46 -0.01 2.06 6.47
C ILE A 46 0.42 0.72 7.08
N LEU A 47 -0.10 -0.39 6.55
CA LEU A 47 0.22 -1.75 6.97
C LEU A 47 1.47 -2.26 6.23
N ALA A 48 2.65 -1.74 6.58
CA ALA A 48 3.94 -2.18 6.05
C ALA A 48 4.49 -3.45 6.73
N THR A 49 3.60 -4.42 6.99
CA THR A 49 3.87 -5.69 7.67
C THR A 49 3.82 -6.86 6.68
N LYS A 50 4.10 -8.07 7.15
CA LYS A 50 3.67 -9.28 6.43
C LYS A 50 2.15 -9.41 6.45
N TYR A 51 1.60 -10.15 5.50
CA TYR A 51 0.16 -10.41 5.38
C TYR A 51 -0.44 -10.98 6.67
N GLU A 52 0.19 -12.00 7.24
CA GLU A 52 -0.29 -12.68 8.45
C GLU A 52 -0.32 -11.73 9.65
N GLN A 53 0.65 -10.82 9.72
CA GLN A 53 0.72 -9.80 10.77
C GLN A 53 -0.40 -8.76 10.63
N ALA A 54 -0.77 -8.39 9.39
CA ALA A 54 -1.91 -7.51 9.15
C ALA A 54 -3.22 -8.19 9.58
N LEU A 55 -3.38 -9.48 9.29
CA LEU A 55 -4.55 -10.26 9.74
C LEU A 55 -4.63 -10.43 11.26
N ALA A 56 -3.48 -10.46 11.94
CA ALA A 56 -3.39 -10.63 13.39
C ALA A 56 -3.80 -9.36 14.16
N LEU A 57 -3.89 -8.19 13.51
CA LEU A 57 -4.39 -6.97 14.14
C LEU A 57 -5.81 -7.13 14.73
N ARG A 58 -6.61 -8.06 14.19
CA ARG A 58 -7.95 -8.39 14.71
C ARG A 58 -7.95 -8.97 16.13
N GLU A 59 -6.82 -9.52 16.57
CA GLU A 59 -6.69 -10.20 17.85
C GLU A 59 -6.63 -9.20 19.01
N ASP A 60 -6.26 -7.94 18.73
CA ASP A 60 -6.26 -6.86 19.69
C ASP A 60 -7.48 -5.94 19.49
N ARG A 61 -8.44 -6.02 20.42
CA ARG A 61 -9.66 -5.20 20.40
C ARG A 61 -9.39 -3.69 20.46
N ALA A 62 -8.34 -3.27 21.16
CA ALA A 62 -7.98 -1.86 21.25
C ALA A 62 -7.44 -1.35 19.91
N VAL A 63 -6.66 -2.17 19.20
CA VAL A 63 -6.21 -1.88 17.84
C VAL A 63 -7.40 -1.80 16.88
N VAL A 64 -8.31 -2.79 16.89
CA VAL A 64 -9.51 -2.76 16.03
C VAL A 64 -10.35 -1.51 16.27
N ALA A 65 -10.59 -1.16 17.54
CA ALA A 65 -11.32 0.05 17.90
C ALA A 65 -10.60 1.32 17.42
N ALA A 66 -9.28 1.39 17.54
CA ALA A 66 -8.49 2.55 17.10
C ALA A 66 -8.45 2.73 15.57
N LEU A 67 -8.65 1.64 14.81
CA LEU A 67 -8.67 1.64 13.34
C LEU A 67 -10.06 1.89 12.74
N SER A 68 -11.12 1.85 13.54
CA SER A 68 -12.48 2.15 13.07
C SER A 68 -12.57 3.60 12.59
N GLY A 69 -13.14 3.80 11.38
CA GLY A 69 -13.22 5.09 10.71
C GLY A 69 -11.89 5.64 10.17
N LYS A 70 -10.79 4.89 10.28
CA LYS A 70 -9.47 5.30 9.76
C LYS A 70 -9.28 4.85 8.32
N VAL A 71 -8.49 5.63 7.57
CA VAL A 71 -7.93 5.16 6.30
C VAL A 71 -6.81 4.17 6.60
N VAL A 72 -6.98 2.93 6.16
CA VAL A 72 -6.00 1.85 6.35
C VAL A 72 -5.45 1.42 5.00
N VAL A 73 -4.18 1.70 4.75
CA VAL A 73 -3.50 1.36 3.50
C VAL A 73 -2.88 -0.02 3.63
N ASP A 74 -3.47 -1.00 2.94
CA ASP A 74 -2.88 -2.31 2.76
C ASP A 74 -1.83 -2.24 1.64
N ILE A 75 -0.57 -2.55 1.98
CA ILE A 75 0.53 -2.66 1.01
C ILE A 75 1.06 -4.10 0.89
N THR A 76 0.37 -5.06 1.51
CA THR A 76 0.84 -6.44 1.60
C THR A 76 0.77 -7.15 0.25
N ASN A 77 1.63 -8.14 0.05
CA ASN A 77 1.42 -9.20 -0.92
C ASN A 77 1.35 -10.51 -0.10
N PRO A 78 0.29 -11.33 -0.24
CA PRO A 78 0.08 -12.52 0.60
C PRO A 78 0.97 -13.69 0.16
N LEU A 79 2.30 -13.52 0.24
CA LEU A 79 3.28 -14.49 -0.26
C LEU A 79 3.28 -15.80 0.53
N ALA A 80 3.41 -16.91 -0.18
CA ALA A 80 3.69 -18.21 0.38
C ALA A 80 5.13 -18.29 0.91
N THR A 81 5.47 -19.40 1.57
CA THR A 81 6.79 -19.60 2.18
C THR A 81 7.94 -19.68 1.17
N ASP A 82 7.63 -19.90 -0.11
CA ASP A 82 8.58 -19.83 -1.22
C ASP A 82 8.94 -18.38 -1.61
N TYR A 83 8.20 -17.38 -1.11
CA TYR A 83 8.29 -15.97 -1.48
C TYR A 83 8.05 -15.67 -2.97
N MET A 84 7.49 -16.63 -3.70
CA MET A 84 7.30 -16.57 -5.16
C MET A 84 5.83 -16.70 -5.56
N SER A 85 5.04 -17.41 -4.75
CA SER A 85 3.62 -17.66 -5.01
C SER A 85 2.72 -16.89 -4.03
N LEU A 86 1.46 -16.64 -4.40
CA LEU A 86 0.46 -16.08 -3.47
C LEU A 86 -0.32 -17.18 -2.72
N THR A 87 -0.67 -16.90 -1.46
CA THR A 87 -1.55 -17.72 -0.61
C THR A 87 -3.02 -17.36 -0.75
N VAL A 88 -3.31 -16.18 -1.30
CA VAL A 88 -4.66 -15.66 -1.57
C VAL A 88 -4.70 -15.08 -2.99
N GLY A 89 -5.78 -15.39 -3.71
CA GLY A 89 -6.01 -15.02 -5.11
C GLY A 89 -6.71 -16.18 -5.85
N HIS A 90 -7.46 -15.99 -6.94
CA HIS A 90 -7.98 -14.74 -7.54
C HIS A 90 -9.45 -14.46 -7.15
N THR A 91 -10.06 -15.32 -6.35
CA THR A 91 -11.48 -15.19 -5.93
C THR A 91 -11.67 -14.28 -4.73
N SER A 92 -10.58 -13.94 -4.03
CA SER A 92 -10.45 -12.98 -2.93
C SER A 92 -9.06 -12.34 -2.99
N SER A 93 -8.75 -11.43 -2.07
CA SER A 93 -7.47 -10.74 -1.94
C SER A 93 -7.11 -10.53 -0.47
N ALA A 94 -5.83 -10.27 -0.18
CA ALA A 94 -5.40 -9.87 1.16
C ALA A 94 -6.15 -8.63 1.65
N ALA A 95 -6.38 -7.66 0.76
CA ALA A 95 -7.06 -6.42 1.09
C ALA A 95 -8.51 -6.65 1.55
N GLU A 96 -9.26 -7.51 0.85
CA GLU A 96 -10.63 -7.90 1.23
C GLU A 96 -10.63 -8.66 2.56
N GLU A 97 -9.68 -9.56 2.76
CA GLU A 97 -9.53 -10.31 4.00
C GLU A 97 -9.18 -9.44 5.22
N ILE A 98 -8.38 -8.39 5.00
CA ILE A 98 -8.06 -7.38 6.01
C ILE A 98 -9.30 -6.53 6.32
N ALA A 99 -10.05 -6.11 5.30
CA ALA A 99 -11.28 -5.33 5.48
C ALA A 99 -12.34 -6.09 6.32
N LEU A 100 -12.49 -7.40 6.09
CA LEU A 100 -13.37 -8.25 6.90
C LEU A 100 -12.93 -8.34 8.37
N ARG A 101 -11.63 -8.24 8.64
CA ARG A 101 -11.04 -8.40 9.98
C ARG A 101 -10.90 -7.10 10.75
N LEU A 102 -10.96 -5.97 10.07
CA LEU A 102 -10.89 -4.62 10.63
C LEU A 102 -12.21 -3.87 10.33
N PRO A 103 -13.34 -4.31 10.91
CA PRO A 103 -14.64 -3.72 10.61
C PRO A 103 -14.64 -2.22 10.95
N GLY A 104 -15.16 -1.42 10.02
CA GLY A 104 -15.22 0.04 10.15
C GLY A 104 -13.98 0.77 9.63
N ALA A 105 -12.86 0.09 9.37
CA ALA A 105 -11.74 0.70 8.67
C ALA A 105 -12.06 0.94 7.18
N HIS A 106 -11.58 2.05 6.63
CA HIS A 106 -11.65 2.33 5.19
C HIS A 106 -10.39 1.79 4.53
N VAL A 107 -10.43 0.51 4.16
CA VAL A 107 -9.27 -0.18 3.57
C VAL A 107 -9.02 0.28 2.14
N VAL A 108 -7.76 0.56 1.83
CA VAL A 108 -7.27 0.94 0.51
C VAL A 108 -6.08 0.07 0.15
N LYS A 109 -6.14 -0.66 -0.97
CA LYS A 109 -4.99 -1.37 -1.52
C LYS A 109 -4.13 -0.37 -2.30
N ALA A 110 -2.87 -0.21 -1.92
CA ALA A 110 -1.93 0.66 -2.62
C ALA A 110 -0.47 0.21 -2.41
N PHE A 111 0.46 0.75 -3.20
CA PHE A 111 1.92 0.55 -3.12
C PHE A 111 2.43 -0.90 -3.27
N ASN A 112 1.56 -1.92 -3.26
CA ASN A 112 1.96 -3.33 -3.28
C ASN A 112 2.72 -3.73 -4.57
N THR A 113 2.52 -3.00 -5.66
CA THR A 113 3.19 -3.16 -6.96
C THR A 113 4.44 -2.31 -7.13
N VAL A 114 4.85 -1.54 -6.10
CA VAL A 114 6.10 -0.77 -6.12
C VAL A 114 7.15 -1.50 -5.29
N PHE A 115 8.20 -2.01 -5.93
CA PHE A 115 9.27 -2.69 -5.22
C PHE A 115 10.00 -1.77 -4.22
N ALA A 116 10.47 -2.37 -3.13
CA ALA A 116 11.16 -1.66 -2.05
C ALA A 116 12.39 -0.89 -2.56
N ALA A 117 13.14 -1.44 -3.52
CA ALA A 117 14.28 -0.75 -4.10
C ALA A 117 13.87 0.52 -4.89
N LEU A 118 12.73 0.50 -5.57
CA LEU A 118 12.18 1.68 -6.24
C LEU A 118 11.71 2.72 -5.21
N LEU A 119 11.05 2.31 -4.12
CA LEU A 119 10.70 3.22 -3.02
C LEU A 119 11.95 3.87 -2.41
N ALA A 120 13.01 3.09 -2.17
CA ALA A 120 14.27 3.60 -1.65
C ALA A 120 14.95 4.56 -2.64
N GLN A 121 14.93 4.27 -3.93
CA GLN A 121 15.42 5.18 -4.96
C GLN A 121 14.65 6.50 -4.96
N ARG A 122 13.31 6.46 -4.88
CA ARG A 122 12.47 7.66 -4.76
C ARG A 122 12.81 8.46 -3.51
N ALA A 123 12.94 7.80 -2.37
CA ALA A 123 13.28 8.44 -1.08
C ALA A 123 14.67 9.08 -1.11
N ALA A 124 15.60 8.54 -1.91
CA ALA A 124 16.91 9.13 -2.17
C ALA A 124 16.90 10.26 -3.21
N GLY A 125 15.72 10.71 -3.67
CA GLY A 125 15.55 11.81 -4.62
C GLY A 125 15.64 11.39 -6.10
N ASN A 126 15.75 10.10 -6.40
CA ASN A 126 15.79 9.65 -7.80
C ASN A 126 14.39 9.69 -8.43
N ARG A 127 14.36 9.80 -9.76
CA ARG A 127 13.15 9.68 -10.55
C ARG A 127 12.72 8.21 -10.63
N VAL A 128 11.45 7.96 -10.32
CA VAL A 128 10.81 6.64 -10.42
C VAL A 128 9.47 6.86 -11.13
N GLU A 129 9.24 6.14 -12.21
CA GLU A 129 8.09 6.36 -13.11
C GLU A 129 6.95 5.34 -12.93
N VAL A 130 7.11 4.38 -12.00
CA VAL A 130 6.03 3.43 -11.72
C VAL A 130 4.90 4.12 -10.94
N PRO A 131 3.63 3.93 -11.34
CA PRO A 131 2.51 4.53 -10.64
C PRO A 131 2.14 3.76 -9.38
N VAL A 132 1.46 4.44 -8.47
CA VAL A 132 0.76 3.80 -7.35
C VAL A 132 -0.69 3.52 -7.80
N PHE A 133 -1.02 2.24 -7.93
CA PHE A 133 -2.40 1.79 -8.16
C PHE A 133 -3.19 1.80 -6.86
N ILE A 134 -4.45 2.22 -6.92
CA ILE A 134 -5.29 2.47 -5.73
C ILE A 134 -6.66 1.83 -5.91
N ALA A 135 -6.97 0.82 -5.10
CA ALA A 135 -8.28 0.15 -5.10
C ALA A 135 -8.96 0.25 -3.72
N SER A 136 -10.22 0.67 -3.67
CA SER A 136 -11.00 0.79 -2.43
C SER A 136 -12.49 0.92 -2.70
N ASP A 137 -13.32 0.48 -1.76
CA ASP A 137 -14.77 0.71 -1.77
C ASP A 137 -15.17 2.05 -1.11
N HIS A 138 -14.20 2.79 -0.57
CA HIS A 138 -14.44 4.08 0.08
C HIS A 138 -13.73 5.21 -0.68
N GLU A 139 -14.50 5.96 -1.48
CA GLU A 139 -13.97 6.96 -2.43
C GLU A 139 -13.08 8.03 -1.75
N ALA A 140 -13.53 8.60 -0.63
CA ALA A 140 -12.75 9.62 0.08
C ALA A 140 -11.44 9.07 0.67
N ALA A 141 -11.41 7.77 1.01
CA ALA A 141 -10.18 7.12 1.49
C ALA A 141 -9.22 6.90 0.31
N ALA A 142 -9.72 6.45 -0.84
CA ALA A 142 -8.93 6.33 -2.06
C ALA A 142 -8.34 7.68 -2.47
N GLN A 143 -9.11 8.76 -2.43
CA GLN A 143 -8.64 10.13 -2.72
C GLN A 143 -7.57 10.58 -1.72
N THR A 144 -7.74 10.30 -0.42
CA THR A 144 -6.74 10.60 0.61
C THR A 144 -5.42 9.89 0.32
N VAL A 145 -5.46 8.60 -0.03
CA VAL A 145 -4.26 7.82 -0.38
C VAL A 145 -3.65 8.29 -1.70
N ALA A 146 -4.46 8.72 -2.68
CA ALA A 146 -3.97 9.29 -3.92
C ALA A 146 -3.24 10.61 -3.68
N GLY A 147 -3.81 11.52 -2.87
CA GLY A 147 -3.16 12.76 -2.48
C GLY A 147 -1.85 12.51 -1.74
N LEU A 148 -1.83 11.54 -0.82
CA LEU A 148 -0.62 11.13 -0.11
C LEU A 148 0.47 10.62 -1.06
N ALA A 149 0.16 9.67 -1.94
CA ALA A 149 1.11 9.14 -2.91
C ALA A 149 1.59 10.23 -3.90
N GLY A 150 0.69 11.13 -4.30
CA GLY A 150 1.02 12.29 -5.13
C GLY A 150 2.00 13.25 -4.45
N ALA A 151 1.81 13.53 -3.15
CA ALA A 151 2.72 14.36 -2.37
C ALA A 151 4.11 13.69 -2.17
N MET A 152 4.15 12.35 -2.14
CA MET A 152 5.40 11.57 -2.22
C MET A 152 6.01 11.54 -3.63
N GLY A 153 5.36 12.20 -4.59
CA GLY A 153 5.83 12.37 -5.96
C GLY A 153 5.56 11.18 -6.87
N PHE A 154 4.60 10.31 -6.56
CA PHE A 154 4.15 9.27 -7.49
C PHE A 154 2.99 9.77 -8.35
N THR A 155 2.92 9.27 -9.58
CA THR A 155 1.65 9.28 -10.33
C THR A 155 0.71 8.25 -9.71
N THR A 156 -0.57 8.58 -9.59
CA THR A 156 -1.58 7.69 -9.00
C THR A 156 -2.62 7.25 -10.01
N ILE A 157 -3.03 5.99 -9.94
CA ILE A 157 -4.04 5.41 -10.83
C ILE A 157 -5.15 4.83 -9.98
N PHE A 158 -6.34 5.43 -10.03
CA PHE A 158 -7.54 4.83 -9.47
C PHE A 158 -7.85 3.53 -10.21
N SER A 159 -7.87 2.45 -9.46
CA SER A 159 -8.03 1.08 -9.94
C SER A 159 -9.37 0.49 -9.52
N GLY A 160 -10.36 1.31 -9.18
CA GLY A 160 -11.73 0.88 -8.92
C GLY A 160 -11.97 0.31 -7.50
N PRO A 161 -12.96 -0.60 -7.34
CA PRO A 161 -13.37 -1.13 -6.04
C PRO A 161 -12.27 -1.97 -5.38
N LEU A 162 -12.40 -2.22 -4.08
CA LEU A 162 -11.40 -2.99 -3.31
C LEU A 162 -11.18 -4.39 -3.89
N SER A 163 -12.20 -5.00 -4.50
CA SER A 163 -12.11 -6.29 -5.18
C SER A 163 -11.10 -6.31 -6.33
N ASN A 164 -10.67 -5.17 -6.87
CA ASN A 164 -9.59 -5.12 -7.85
C ASN A 164 -8.19 -5.37 -7.25
N ALA A 165 -8.07 -5.44 -5.92
CA ALA A 165 -6.89 -5.99 -5.27
C ALA A 165 -6.58 -7.43 -5.72
N ARG A 166 -7.60 -8.19 -6.14
CA ARG A 166 -7.47 -9.53 -6.77
C ARG A 166 -6.65 -9.54 -8.05
N TYR A 167 -6.43 -8.38 -8.67
CA TYR A 167 -5.55 -8.20 -9.84
C TYR A 167 -4.23 -7.53 -9.46
N LEU A 168 -4.26 -6.56 -8.53
CA LEU A 168 -3.05 -5.86 -8.08
C LEU A 168 -2.08 -6.79 -7.33
N GLU A 169 -2.58 -7.74 -6.56
CA GLU A 169 -1.75 -8.72 -5.85
C GLU A 169 -1.04 -9.69 -6.82
N PRO A 170 -1.74 -10.35 -7.77
CA PRO A 170 -1.09 -11.14 -8.81
C PRO A 170 -0.16 -10.34 -9.73
N MET A 171 -0.45 -9.06 -9.95
CA MET A 171 0.46 -8.18 -10.68
C MET A 171 1.79 -8.04 -9.94
N ALA A 172 1.77 -7.91 -8.61
CA ALA A 172 2.98 -7.92 -7.79
C ALA A 172 3.66 -9.29 -7.77
N GLU A 173 2.90 -10.40 -7.74
CA GLU A 173 3.45 -11.75 -7.91
C GLU A 173 4.20 -11.90 -9.24
N LEU A 174 3.59 -11.46 -10.34
CA LEU A 174 4.25 -11.46 -11.65
C LEU A 174 5.53 -10.62 -11.64
N MET A 175 5.54 -9.46 -10.97
CA MET A 175 6.77 -8.69 -10.79
C MET A 175 7.83 -9.47 -10.01
N ILE A 176 7.46 -10.21 -8.97
CA ILE A 176 8.37 -11.03 -8.16
C ILE A 176 8.97 -12.15 -9.01
N GLN A 177 8.14 -12.83 -9.81
CA GLN A 177 8.58 -13.85 -10.77
C GLN A 177 9.60 -13.29 -11.76
N LEU A 178 9.30 -12.13 -12.37
CA LEU A 178 10.22 -11.46 -13.30
C LEU A 178 11.52 -11.03 -12.62
N GLY A 179 11.42 -10.35 -11.48
CA GLY A 179 12.55 -9.73 -10.81
C GLY A 179 13.52 -10.75 -10.22
N TYR A 180 13.00 -11.67 -9.40
CA TYR A 180 13.81 -12.62 -8.65
C TYR A 180 13.91 -13.98 -9.33
N GLY A 181 12.80 -14.50 -9.86
CA GLY A 181 12.78 -15.82 -10.50
C GLY A 181 13.51 -15.85 -11.85
N LEU A 182 13.35 -14.79 -12.64
CA LEU A 182 13.91 -14.68 -13.99
C LEU A 182 15.10 -13.71 -14.10
N GLY A 183 15.52 -13.12 -12.97
CA GLY A 183 16.77 -12.36 -12.89
C GLY A 183 16.72 -10.95 -13.51
N HIS A 184 15.54 -10.37 -13.72
CA HIS A 184 15.42 -8.98 -14.17
C HIS A 184 15.74 -7.95 -13.08
N GLY A 185 15.88 -8.38 -11.82
CA GLY A 185 16.25 -7.54 -10.68
C GLY A 185 15.06 -6.84 -10.00
N ASP A 186 15.35 -6.09 -8.96
CA ASP A 186 14.38 -5.45 -8.05
C ASP A 186 14.07 -3.98 -8.41
N ARG A 187 14.60 -3.49 -9.54
CA ARG A 187 14.39 -2.12 -10.06
C ARG A 187 13.56 -2.12 -11.34
N ILE A 188 12.56 -2.98 -11.39
CA ILE A 188 11.60 -3.08 -12.49
C ILE A 188 10.19 -2.76 -11.97
N GLY A 189 9.29 -2.40 -12.88
CA GLY A 189 7.88 -2.31 -12.57
C GLY A 189 7.04 -1.99 -13.80
N PHE A 190 5.74 -2.13 -13.63
CA PHE A 190 4.78 -1.85 -14.69
C PHE A 190 4.49 -0.34 -14.75
N VAL A 191 4.33 0.17 -15.98
CA VAL A 191 3.94 1.55 -16.24
C VAL A 191 2.69 1.55 -17.11
N MET A 192 1.77 2.47 -16.82
CA MET A 192 0.65 2.75 -17.73
C MET A 192 1.11 3.81 -18.72
N ARG A 193 1.05 3.49 -20.02
CA ARG A 193 1.30 4.47 -21.09
C ARG A 193 -0.03 4.92 -21.65
N ASP A 194 -0.25 6.24 -21.65
CA ASP A 194 -1.32 6.86 -22.42
C ASP A 194 -0.70 7.43 -23.70
N GLU A 195 -0.94 6.78 -24.83
CA GLU A 195 -0.45 7.21 -26.16
C GLU A 195 -1.39 8.23 -26.83
N GLY A 196 -2.31 8.83 -26.05
CA GLY A 196 -3.16 9.92 -26.48
C GLY A 196 -4.59 9.48 -26.73
N ARG A 197 -5.41 9.46 -25.68
CA ARG A 197 -6.75 10.04 -25.85
C ARG A 197 -6.56 11.54 -26.03
N ALA A 198 -6.71 12.02 -27.26
CA ALA A 198 -6.90 13.45 -27.51
C ALA A 198 -7.90 13.96 -26.47
N THR A 199 -7.47 14.89 -25.63
CA THR A 199 -8.38 15.67 -24.81
C THR A 199 -9.36 16.29 -25.79
N ALA A 200 -10.59 15.77 -25.83
CA ALA A 200 -11.70 16.51 -26.39
C ALA A 200 -11.80 17.75 -25.52
N ALA A 201 -11.13 18.82 -25.98
CA ALA A 201 -11.24 20.13 -25.40
C ALA A 201 -12.72 20.47 -25.32
N ALA A 202 -13.18 20.81 -24.11
CA ALA A 202 -14.49 21.38 -23.91
C ALA A 202 -14.64 22.57 -24.86
N ALA A 203 -15.58 22.45 -25.80
CA ALA A 203 -16.15 23.54 -26.57
C ALA A 203 -17.48 23.94 -25.92
#